data_AF-A0A2N2V5H1-F1
#
_entry.id   AF-A0A2N2V5H1-F1
#
_cell.length_a   1.000
_cell.length_b   1.000
_cell.length_c   1.000
_cell.angle_alpha   90.00
_cell.angle_beta   90.00
_cell.angle_gamma   90.00
#
_symmetry.space_group_name_H-M   'P 1'
#
loop_
_entity.id
_entity.type
_entity.pdbx_description
1 polymer ?
#
loop_
_entity_poly.entity_id
_entity_poly.type
_entity_poly.pdbx_seq_one_letter_code
_entity_poly.pdbx_strand_id
1 'polypeptide(L)' 'VRAAAAAAGGHAVLYRAPESLRCLEGAFAPLSPALLALHRRLKKAFDPRGILNPGRLYAEF' A
#
# COMPACT_ATOMS: atom_id res chain seq x y z
N VAL A 1 14.86 6.16 -2.45
CA VAL A 1 15.03 4.78 -1.93
C VAL A 1 14.24 3.74 -2.73
N ARG A 2 12.91 3.87 -2.91
CA ARG A 2 12.10 2.88 -3.65
C ARG A 2 12.61 2.58 -5.07
N ALA A 3 12.97 3.61 -5.85
CA ALA A 3 13.54 3.43 -7.19
C ALA A 3 14.86 2.64 -7.17
N ALA A 4 15.74 2.89 -6.18
CA ALA A 4 17.00 2.17 -6.04
C ALA A 4 16.78 0.69 -5.65
N ALA A 5 15.82 0.41 -4.76
CA ALA A 5 15.44 -0.96 -4.42
C ALA A 5 14.90 -1.70 -5.65
N ALA A 6 14.04 -1.06 -6.45
CA ALA A 6 13.48 -1.65 -7.67
C ALA A 6 14.57 -1.95 -8.72
N ALA A 7 15.53 -1.04 -8.91
CA ALA A 7 16.67 -1.27 -9.80
C ALA A 7 17.54 -2.47 -9.37
N ALA A 8 17.60 -2.76 -8.07
CA ALA A 8 18.27 -3.94 -7.52
C ALA A 8 17.40 -5.21 -7.50
N GLY A 9 16.20 -5.18 -8.08
CA GLY A 9 15.26 -6.30 -8.08
C GLY A 9 14.54 -6.53 -6.75
N GLY A 10 14.54 -5.55 -5.84
CA GLY A 10 13.92 -5.62 -4.52
C GLY A 10 12.81 -4.60 -4.28
N HIS A 11 12.33 -4.55 -3.03
CA HIS A 11 11.28 -3.63 -2.59
C HIS A 11 11.67 -2.92 -1.30
N ALA A 12 11.27 -1.66 -1.16
CA ALA A 12 11.45 -0.88 0.06
C ALA A 12 10.10 -0.62 0.74
N VAL A 13 10.03 -0.93 2.03
CA VAL A 13 8.84 -0.75 2.88
C VAL A 13 9.17 0.23 4.00
N LEU A 14 8.26 1.16 4.27
CA LEU A 14 8.37 2.11 5.36
C LEU A 14 8.01 1.42 6.68
N TYR A 15 9.02 1.17 7.52
CA TYR A 15 8.85 0.44 8.78
C TYR A 15 8.37 1.33 9.94
N ARG A 16 8.98 2.53 10.10
CA ARG A 16 8.66 3.45 11.20
C ARG A 16 8.58 4.89 10.68
N ALA A 17 7.42 5.51 10.85
CA ALA A 17 7.15 6.90 10.53
C ALA A 17 5.87 7.38 11.25
N PRO A 18 5.70 8.70 11.45
CA PRO A 18 4.41 9.27 11.86
C PRO A 18 3.28 8.80 10.95
N GLU A 19 2.08 8.68 11.50
CA GLU A 19 0.91 8.21 10.74
C GLU A 19 0.60 9.12 9.55
N SER A 20 0.69 10.44 9.72
CA SER A 20 0.52 11.42 8.65
C SER A 20 1.44 11.14 7.45
N LEU A 21 2.71 10.82 7.71
CA LEU A 21 3.66 10.48 6.66
C LEU A 21 3.36 9.12 6.02
N ARG A 22 2.92 8.14 6.82
CA ARG A 22 2.52 6.82 6.30
C ARG A 22 1.30 6.89 5.40
N CYS A 23 0.32 7.73 5.73
CA CYS A 23 -0.86 7.95 4.89
C CYS A 23 -0.51 8.68 3.59
N LEU A 24 0.44 9.62 3.64
CA LEU A 24 0.87 10.37 2.45
C LEU A 24 1.70 9.52 1.48
N GLU A 25 2.69 8.79 1.99
CA GLU A 25 3.69 8.06 1.18
C GLU A 25 3.30 6.59 0.91
N GLY A 26 2.35 6.05 1.66
CA GLY A 26 2.06 4.62 1.74
C GLY A 26 3.18 3.82 2.42
N ALA A 27 2.82 2.73 3.11
CA ALA A 27 3.83 1.90 3.77
C ALA A 27 4.57 0.97 2.79
N PHE A 28 3.84 0.37 1.85
CA PHE A 28 4.34 -0.68 0.96
C PHE A 28 4.89 -0.12 -0.36
N ALA A 29 5.66 -0.94 -1.08
CA ALA A 29 6.02 -0.62 -2.45
C ALA A 29 4.74 -0.61 -3.32
N PRO A 30 4.64 0.30 -4.32
CA PRO A 30 3.49 0.36 -5.21
C PRO A 30 3.27 -0.97 -5.93
N LEU A 31 2.02 -1.41 -6.00
CA LEU A 31 1.64 -2.58 -6.78
C LEU A 31 1.55 -2.23 -8.27
N SER A 32 1.74 -3.23 -9.13
CA SER A 32 1.33 -3.09 -10.52
C SER A 32 -0.19 -2.86 -10.59
N PRO A 33 -0.69 -2.17 -11.63
CA PRO A 33 -2.12 -1.88 -11.75
C PRO A 33 -3.03 -3.10 -11.63
N ALA A 34 -2.61 -4.23 -12.20
CA ALA A 34 -3.37 -5.50 -12.14
C ALA A 34 -3.45 -6.06 -10.71
N LEU A 35 -2.34 -6.04 -9.97
CA LEU A 35 -2.31 -6.49 -8.57
C LEU A 35 -3.12 -5.56 -7.67
N LEU A 36 -3.03 -4.26 -7.89
CA LEU A 36 -3.85 -3.29 -7.15
C LEU A 36 -5.35 -3.53 -7.36
N ALA A 37 -5.76 -3.80 -8.61
CA ALA A 37 -7.16 -4.12 -8.93
C ALA A 37 -7.62 -5.42 -8.25
N LEU A 38 -6.76 -6.44 -8.16
CA LEU A 38 -7.06 -7.66 -7.40
C LEU A 38 -7.20 -7.37 -5.91
N HIS A 39 -6.27 -6.62 -5.32
CA HIS A 39 -6.31 -6.27 -3.90
C HIS A 39 -7.57 -5.47 -3.54
N ARG A 40 -7.99 -4.52 -4.38
CA ARG A 40 -9.25 -3.77 -4.18
C ARG A 40 -10.47 -4.68 -4.17
N ARG A 41 -10.54 -5.66 -5.08
CA ARG A 41 -11.65 -6.63 -5.12
C ARG A 41 -11.69 -7.48 -3.86
N LEU A 42 -10.54 -7.97 -3.40
CA LEU A 42 -10.44 -8.72 -2.15
C LEU A 42 -10.85 -7.85 -0.95
N LYS A 43 -10.29 -6.64 -0.84
CA LYS A 43 -10.61 -5.70 0.23
C LYS A 43 -12.11 -5.40 0.30
N LYS A 44 -12.75 -5.15 -0.84
CA LYS A 44 -14.20 -4.91 -0.92
C LYS A 44 -15.03 -6.13 -0.51
N ALA A 45 -14.59 -7.34 -0.83
CA ALA A 45 -15.28 -8.57 -0.44
C ALA A 45 -15.21 -8.83 1.08
N PHE A 46 -14.06 -8.58 1.69
CA PHE A 46 -13.84 -8.82 3.13
C PHE A 46 -14.28 -7.66 4.03
N ASP A 47 -14.24 -6.43 3.54
CA ASP A 47 -14.55 -5.22 4.31
C ASP A 47 -15.32 -4.21 3.45
N PRO A 48 -16.59 -4.50 3.11
CA PRO A 48 -17.40 -3.65 2.25
C PRO A 48 -17.71 -2.28 2.89
N ARG A 49 -17.56 -2.15 4.22
CA ARG A 49 -17.76 -0.90 4.95
C ARG A 49 -16.45 -0.14 5.22
N GLY A 50 -15.30 -0.66 4.82
CA GLY A 50 -13.99 -0.01 4.97
C GLY A 50 -13.57 0.22 6.43
N ILE A 51 -14.02 -0.61 7.37
CA ILE A 51 -13.77 -0.43 8.81
C ILE A 51 -12.33 -0.83 9.18
N LEU A 52 -11.77 -1.82 8.49
CA LEU A 52 -10.47 -2.38 8.85
C LEU A 52 -9.34 -1.58 8.20
N ASN A 53 -8.47 -0.97 9.01
CA ASN A 53 -7.22 -0.34 8.54
C ASN A 53 -7.41 0.73 7.44
N PRO A 54 -8.31 1.72 7.62
CA PRO A 54 -8.51 2.77 6.63
C PRO A 54 -7.20 3.53 6.37
N GLY A 55 -6.85 3.73 5.09
CA GLY A 55 -5.65 4.47 4.68
C GLY A 55 -4.29 3.83 5.02
N ARG A 56 -4.25 2.65 5.66
CA ARG A 56 -2.98 2.05 6.13
C ARG A 56 -2.26 1.15 5.12
N LEU A 57 -2.98 0.54 4.18
CA LEU A 57 -2.41 -0.42 3.22
C LEU A 57 -1.98 0.28 1.92
N TYR A 58 -2.96 0.81 1.20
CA TYR A 58 -2.76 1.62 -0.01
C TYR A 58 -3.69 2.82 0.10
N ALA A 59 -3.22 4.00 -0.29
CA ALA A 59 -4.01 5.24 -0.19
C ALA A 59 -5.29 5.17 -1.06
N GLU A 60 -5.29 4.28 -2.04
CA GLU A 60 -6.38 4.04 -2.98
C GLU A 60 -7.48 3.10 -2.44
N PHE A 61 -7.45 2.71 -1.16
CA PHE A 61 -8.43 1.83 -0.50
C PHE A 61 -9.49 2.57 0.31
#